data_AF-A0A536RBS9-F1
#
_entry.id   AF-A0A536RBS9-F1
#
_cell.length_a   1.000
_cell.length_b   1.000
_cell.length_c   1.000
_cell.angle_alpha   90.00
_cell.angle_beta   90.00
_cell.angle_gamma   90.00
#
_symmetry.space_group_name_H-M   'P 1'
#
loop_
_entity.id
_entity.type
_entity.pdbx_description
1 polymer ?
#
loop_
_entity_poly.entity_id
_entity_poly.type
_entity_poly.pdbx_seq_one_letter_code
_entity_poly.pdbx_strand_id
1 'polypeptide(L)'
;MRLYNTFSRIKEDLQPVSAGMVRIYSCGPTVYRYVHVGNLRTFMLPDLLRRSLEYLGYQTQQVMNVTDVGHLTDDTFDRGEDKMLVSARLEKKSPEEIAAYYTDAFMDDI
;
A
#
# COMPACT_ATOMS: atom_id res chain seq x y z
N MET A 1 -12.00 -20.44 -3.59
CA MET A 1 -11.14 -19.82 -2.56
C MET A 1 -12.03 -19.08 -1.56
N ARG A 2 -11.70 -19.09 -0.27
CA ARG A 2 -12.46 -18.35 0.77
C ARG A 2 -11.57 -17.30 1.43
N LEU A 3 -12.08 -16.08 1.53
CA LEU A 3 -11.38 -14.93 2.11
C LEU A 3 -12.11 -14.42 3.35
N TYR A 4 -11.36 -13.95 4.35
CA TYR A 4 -11.95 -13.25 5.48
C TYR A 4 -12.36 -11.84 5.05
N ASN A 5 -13.64 -11.52 5.12
CA ASN A 5 -14.18 -10.21 4.78
C ASN A 5 -14.30 -9.37 6.05
N THR A 6 -13.52 -8.29 6.16
CA THR A 6 -13.54 -7.39 7.32
C THR A 6 -14.90 -6.73 7.54
N PHE A 7 -15.68 -6.49 6.48
CA PHE A 7 -17.02 -5.88 6.57
C PHE A 7 -18.01 -6.79 7.31
N SER A 8 -18.07 -8.08 6.93
CA SER A 8 -18.98 -9.06 7.53
C SER A 8 -18.36 -9.85 8.69
N ARG A 9 -17.03 -9.74 8.88
CA ARG A 9 -16.22 -10.43 9.90
C ARG A 9 -16.25 -11.96 9.81
N ILE A 10 -16.53 -12.51 8.63
CA ILE A 10 -16.59 -13.96 8.38
C ILE A 10 -15.79 -14.34 7.13
N LYS A 11 -15.56 -15.64 6.95
CA LYS A 11 -14.95 -16.18 5.72
C LYS A 11 -16.02 -16.42 4.66
N GLU A 12 -15.90 -15.76 3.53
CA GLU A 12 -16.84 -15.82 2.40
C GLU A 12 -16.16 -16.41 1.17
N ASP A 13 -16.94 -17.00 0.26
CA ASP A 13 -16.43 -17.43 -1.04
C ASP A 13 -16.09 -16.21 -1.89
N LEU A 14 -14.91 -16.24 -2.51
CA LEU A 14 -14.54 -15.20 -3.48
C LEU A 14 -15.41 -15.34 -4.73
N GLN A 15 -16.27 -14.35 -4.96
CA GLN A 15 -17.07 -14.22 -6.17
C GLN A 15 -16.61 -12.96 -6.92
N PRO A 16 -15.83 -13.11 -8.00
CA PRO A 16 -15.35 -11.96 -8.75
C PRO A 16 -16.51 -11.22 -9.44
N VAL A 17 -16.44 -9.89 -9.48
CA VAL A 17 -17.44 -9.04 -10.17
C VAL A 17 -17.51 -9.34 -11.66
N SER A 18 -16.37 -9.65 -12.28
CA SER A 18 -16.27 -10.07 -13.68
C SER A 18 -15.79 -11.51 -13.73
N ALA A 19 -16.51 -12.38 -14.45
CA ALA A 19 -16.21 -13.80 -14.50
C ALA A 19 -14.74 -14.06 -14.88
N GLY A 20 -14.04 -14.83 -14.03
CA GLY A 20 -12.63 -15.18 -14.23
C GLY A 20 -11.61 -14.09 -13.91
N MET A 21 -12.00 -12.85 -13.60
CA MET A 21 -11.09 -11.74 -13.33
C MET A 21 -11.28 -11.12 -11.94
N VAL A 22 -10.20 -11.09 -11.15
CA VAL A 22 -10.15 -10.48 -9.82
C VAL A 22 -9.34 -9.17 -9.86
N ARG A 23 -9.96 -8.07 -9.43
CA ARG A 23 -9.28 -6.77 -9.28
C ARG A 23 -8.92 -6.55 -7.82
N ILE A 24 -7.67 -6.21 -7.54
CA ILE A 24 -7.11 -6.05 -6.20
C ILE A 24 -6.55 -4.64 -6.07
N TYR A 25 -7.00 -3.90 -5.07
CA TYR A 25 -6.40 -2.63 -4.67
C TYR A 25 -5.80 -2.78 -3.28
N SER A 26 -4.59 -2.28 -3.09
CA SER A 26 -3.93 -2.19 -1.79
C SER A 26 -3.36 -0.80 -1.58
N CYS A 27 -3.54 -0.25 -0.38
CA CYS A 27 -2.87 0.99 0.00
C CYS A 27 -1.34 0.78 0.01
N GLY A 28 -0.61 1.62 -0.72
CA GLY A 28 0.86 1.61 -0.70
C GLY A 28 1.45 2.63 0.30
N PRO A 29 2.76 2.90 0.21
CA PRO A 29 3.47 3.70 1.20
C PRO A 29 3.16 5.19 1.08
N THR A 30 3.37 5.91 2.18
CA THR A 30 3.62 7.35 2.14
C THR A 30 5.13 7.57 2.09
N VAL A 31 5.60 8.17 1.01
CA VAL A 31 7.03 8.23 0.65
C VAL A 31 7.75 9.43 1.28
N TYR A 32 7.70 9.51 2.61
CA TYR A 32 8.40 10.55 3.39
C TYR A 32 9.63 10.02 4.15
N ARG A 33 9.87 8.71 4.09
CA ARG A 33 11.02 8.01 4.68
C ARG A 33 11.15 6.61 4.09
N TYR A 34 12.27 5.94 4.35
CA TYR A 34 12.45 4.52 4.03
C TYR A 34 11.35 3.65 4.66
N VAL A 35 10.87 2.66 3.88
CA VAL A 35 9.94 1.65 4.36
C VAL A 35 10.64 0.72 5.36
N HIS A 36 9.95 0.32 6.42
CA HIS A 36 10.49 -0.65 7.38
C HIS A 36 9.88 -2.04 7.15
N VAL A 37 10.48 -3.07 7.75
CA VAL A 37 10.03 -4.47 7.61
C VAL A 37 8.53 -4.68 7.90
N GLY A 38 7.97 -3.91 8.85
CA GLY A 38 6.54 -3.92 9.12
C GLY A 38 5.66 -3.45 7.94
N ASN A 39 6.13 -2.49 7.13
CA ASN A 39 5.43 -2.06 5.92
C ASN A 39 5.54 -3.12 4.83
N LEU A 40 6.75 -3.68 4.61
CA LEU A 40 7.00 -4.71 3.60
C LEU A 40 6.08 -5.92 3.78
N ARG A 41 5.89 -6.38 5.03
CA ARG A 41 4.92 -7.46 5.32
C ARG A 41 3.54 -7.16 4.74
N THR A 42 3.06 -5.92 4.86
CA THR A 42 1.76 -5.50 4.34
C THR A 42 1.75 -5.47 2.82
N PHE A 43 2.81 -5.02 2.17
CA PHE A 43 2.91 -4.94 0.71
C PHE A 43 3.07 -6.32 0.04
N MET A 44 3.66 -7.30 0.74
CA MET A 44 3.77 -8.68 0.26
C MET A 44 2.45 -9.45 0.29
N LEU A 45 1.47 -9.07 1.14
CA LEU A 45 0.20 -9.80 1.26
C LEU A 45 -0.66 -9.74 -0.02
N PRO A 46 -0.85 -8.57 -0.66
CA PRO A 46 -1.48 -8.49 -1.98
C PRO A 46 -0.77 -9.33 -3.05
N ASP A 47 0.56 -9.38 -3.06
CA ASP A 47 1.31 -10.22 -4.01
C ASP A 47 1.07 -11.70 -3.77
N LEU A 48 1.11 -12.14 -2.50
CA LEU A 48 0.78 -13.53 -2.15
C LEU A 48 -0.65 -13.90 -2.55
N LEU A 49 -1.60 -12.99 -2.33
CA LEU A 49 -3.00 -13.17 -2.75
C LEU A 49 -3.11 -13.28 -4.28
N ARG A 50 -2.46 -12.36 -5.01
CA ARG A 50 -2.42 -12.36 -6.48
C ARG A 50 -1.88 -13.68 -7.01
N ARG A 51 -0.71 -14.12 -6.54
CA ARG A 51 -0.08 -15.39 -6.96
C ARG A 51 -0.96 -16.59 -6.63
N SER A 52 -1.63 -16.59 -5.48
CA SER A 52 -2.56 -17.66 -5.09
C SER A 52 -3.77 -17.72 -6.02
N LEU A 53 -4.31 -16.57 -6.43
CA LEU A 53 -5.45 -16.49 -7.36
C LEU A 53 -5.06 -16.92 -8.77
N GLU A 54 -3.89 -16.48 -9.25
CA GLU A 54 -3.35 -16.90 -10.55
C GLU A 54 -3.11 -18.41 -10.60
N TYR A 55 -2.55 -18.98 -9.52
CA TYR A 55 -2.39 -20.44 -9.37
C TYR A 55 -3.74 -21.19 -9.47
N LEU A 56 -4.82 -20.58 -8.97
CA LEU A 56 -6.17 -21.14 -9.04
C LEU A 56 -6.88 -20.86 -10.38
N GLY A 57 -6.20 -20.24 -11.36
CA GLY A 57 -6.72 -20.00 -12.71
C GLY A 57 -7.49 -18.69 -12.90
N TYR A 58 -7.46 -17.77 -11.93
CA TYR A 58 -8.01 -16.43 -12.12
C TYR A 58 -7.04 -15.53 -12.87
N GLN A 59 -7.58 -14.68 -13.74
CA GLN A 59 -6.87 -13.48 -14.18
C GLN A 59 -6.90 -12.44 -13.06
N THR A 60 -5.81 -11.72 -12.86
CA THR A 60 -5.74 -10.70 -11.82
C THR A 60 -5.32 -9.34 -12.39
N GLN A 61 -5.82 -8.28 -11.76
CA GLN A 61 -5.31 -6.93 -11.95
C GLN A 61 -5.07 -6.33 -10.56
N GLN A 62 -3.82 -6.17 -10.19
CA GLN A 62 -3.41 -5.58 -8.91
C GLN A 62 -2.97 -4.13 -9.13
N VAL A 63 -3.45 -3.23 -8.27
CA VAL A 63 -3.05 -1.83 -8.25
C VAL A 63 -2.64 -1.45 -6.82
N MET A 64 -1.53 -0.74 -6.70
CA MET A 64 -1.06 -0.14 -5.45
C MET A 64 -0.78 1.34 -5.71
N ASN A 65 -1.28 2.22 -4.85
CA ASN A 65 -0.98 3.65 -4.94
C ASN A 65 0.36 3.97 -4.26
N VAL A 66 0.94 5.11 -4.60
CA VAL A 66 1.95 5.78 -3.79
C VAL A 66 1.31 7.04 -3.23
N THR A 67 1.53 7.32 -1.94
CA THR A 67 1.07 8.57 -1.32
C THR A 67 2.24 9.56 -1.32
N ASP A 68 2.32 10.35 -2.37
CA ASP A 68 3.34 11.35 -2.65
C ASP A 68 2.95 12.77 -2.18
N VAL A 69 1.67 12.98 -1.88
CA VAL A 69 1.14 14.24 -1.32
C VAL A 69 0.21 13.94 -0.14
N GLY A 70 0.46 14.59 0.99
CA GLY A 70 -0.29 14.40 2.22
C GLY A 70 0.00 13.06 2.91
N HIS A 71 -0.46 12.90 4.15
CA HIS A 71 -0.87 11.64 4.82
C HIS A 71 -1.01 11.88 6.33
N LEU A 72 -2.25 11.78 6.82
CA LEU A 72 -2.71 11.79 8.23
C LEU A 72 -1.96 12.71 9.21
N THR A 73 -2.68 13.75 9.62
CA THR A 73 -2.48 14.58 10.81
C THR A 73 -2.91 13.90 12.13
N ASP A 74 -3.42 12.67 12.11
CA ASP A 74 -4.17 12.10 13.26
C ASP A 74 -3.83 10.63 13.60
N ASP A 75 -2.56 10.23 13.51
CA ASP A 75 -2.09 8.99 14.13
C ASP A 75 -1.82 9.18 15.64
N THR A 76 -2.82 9.66 16.40
CA THR A 76 -2.93 9.70 17.89
C THR A 76 -1.72 10.07 18.79
N PHE A 77 -0.53 10.41 18.28
CA PHE A 77 0.66 10.75 19.06
C PHE A 77 1.61 11.79 18.44
N ASP A 78 1.31 12.37 17.27
CA ASP A 78 2.14 13.42 16.66
C ASP A 78 1.29 14.59 16.14
N ARG A 79 1.04 15.57 17.02
CA ARG A 79 0.79 17.02 16.80
C ARG A 79 0.09 17.57 15.54
N GLY A 80 -0.60 16.78 14.70
CA GLY A 80 -1.28 17.33 13.53
C GLY A 80 -0.37 17.77 12.39
N GLU A 81 0.94 17.46 12.43
CA GLU A 81 1.87 17.88 11.39
C GLU A 81 1.94 16.83 10.26
N ASP A 82 1.88 17.31 9.02
CA ASP A 82 2.03 16.46 7.83
C ASP A 82 3.44 15.87 7.77
N LYS A 83 3.53 14.53 7.73
CA LYS A 83 4.81 13.80 7.78
C LYS A 83 5.71 14.12 6.58
N MET A 84 5.14 14.43 5.41
CA MET A 84 5.89 14.85 4.23
C MET A 84 6.53 16.22 4.45
N LEU A 85 5.76 17.17 4.99
CA LEU A 85 6.26 18.52 5.31
C LEU A 85 7.34 18.48 6.40
N VAL A 86 7.19 17.58 7.38
CA VAL A 86 8.21 17.37 8.42
C VAL A 86 9.51 16.84 7.81
N SER A 87 9.46 15.82 6.95
CA SER A 87 10.64 15.26 6.27
C SER A 87 11.32 16.30 5.38
N ALA A 88 10.56 17.01 4.54
CA ALA A 88 11.06 18.08 3.68
C ALA A 88 11.85 19.16 4.46
N ARG A 89 11.32 19.59 5.62
CA ARG A 89 12.00 20.56 6.50
C ARG A 89 13.29 19.99 7.10
N LEU A 90 13.28 18.74 7.56
CA LEU A 90 14.44 18.10 8.20
C LEU A 90 15.58 17.87 7.20
N GLU A 91 15.25 17.48 5.97
CA GLU A 91 16.22 17.17 4.93
C GLU A 91 16.58 18.35 4.01
N LYS A 92 15.93 19.51 4.21
CA LYS A 92 16.12 20.74 3.40
C LYS A 92 15.86 20.50 1.91
N LYS A 93 14.79 19.75 1.62
CA LYS A 93 14.31 19.41 0.28
C LYS A 93 12.87 19.87 0.10
N SER A 94 12.39 19.97 -1.13
CA SER A 94 10.96 20.14 -1.39
C SER A 94 10.18 18.84 -1.14
N PRO A 95 8.86 18.89 -0.88
CA PRO A 95 8.04 17.68 -0.77
C PRO A 95 8.13 16.77 -1.99
N GLU A 96 8.25 17.35 -3.19
CA GLU A 96 8.40 16.61 -4.45
C GLU A 96 9.73 15.86 -4.52
N GLU A 97 10.82 16.49 -4.06
CA GLU A 97 12.14 15.85 -3.98
C GLU A 97 12.17 14.70 -2.97
N ILE A 98 11.49 14.86 -1.82
CA ILE A 98 11.31 13.79 -0.82
C ILE A 98 10.50 12.64 -1.42
N ALA A 99 9.35 12.94 -2.01
CA ALA A 99 8.46 11.94 -2.57
C ALA A 99 9.14 11.15 -3.70
N ALA A 100 9.84 11.82 -4.61
CA ALA A 100 10.60 11.16 -5.67
C ALA A 100 11.69 10.25 -5.09
N TYR A 101 12.53 10.77 -4.19
CA TYR A 101 13.64 10.02 -3.59
C TYR A 101 13.17 8.75 -2.88
N TYR A 102 12.12 8.85 -2.05
CA TYR A 102 11.61 7.70 -1.30
C TYR A 102 10.69 6.79 -2.12
N THR A 103 10.13 7.28 -3.23
CA THR A 103 9.46 6.40 -4.21
C THR A 103 10.50 5.52 -4.89
N ASP A 104 11.61 6.08 -5.36
CA ASP A 104 12.69 5.32 -5.99
C ASP A 104 13.25 4.28 -5.02
N ALA A 105 13.54 4.69 -3.77
CA ALA A 105 14.00 3.77 -2.74
C ALA A 105 12.99 2.64 -2.45
N PHE A 106 11.69 2.94 -2.44
CA PHE A 106 10.65 1.93 -2.27
C PHE A 106 10.58 0.96 -3.45
N MET A 107 10.76 1.44 -4.69
CA MET A 107 10.75 0.60 -5.88
C MET A 107 11.96 -0.33 -5.95
N ASP A 108 13.11 0.09 -5.42
CA ASP A 108 14.30 -0.77 -5.30
C ASP A 108 14.12 -1.90 -4.27
N ASP A 109 13.24 -1.70 -3.27
CA ASP A 109 12.98 -2.66 -2.19
C ASP A 109 11.97 -3.77 -2.55
N ILE A 110 11.13 -3.59 -3.59
CA ILE A 110 9.97 -4.47 -3.89
C ILE A 110 10.08 -5.33 -5.16
#